data_AF-A0A965PJQ7-F1
#
_entry.id   AF-A0A965PJQ7-F1
#
_cell.length_a   1.000
_cell.length_b   1.000
_cell.length_c   1.000
_cell.angle_alpha   90.00
_cell.angle_beta   90.00
_cell.angle_gamma   90.00
#
_symmetry.space_group_name_H-M   'P 1'
#
loop_
_entity.id
_entity.type
_entity.pdbx_description
1 polymer ?
#
loop_
_entity_poly.entity_id
_entity_poly.type
_entity_poly.pdbx_seq_one_letter_code
_entity_poly.pdbx_strand_id
1 'polypeptide(L)' 'MTTTLCLAATLLAILTIPVLILLWATESKEQRIRRWRADGMTQQAIADRLGITRYAVRRALA' A
#
# COMPACT_ATOMS: atom_id res chain seq x y z
N MET A 1 -26.81 -1.32 -24.41
CA MET A 1 -26.57 -0.68 -23.09
C MET A 1 -25.57 -1.45 -22.24
N THR A 2 -25.59 -2.79 -22.24
CA THR A 2 -24.60 -3.63 -21.54
C THR A 2 -23.21 -3.57 -22.15
N THR A 3 -23.10 -3.63 -23.48
CA THR A 3 -21.80 -3.59 -24.19
C THR A 3 -21.03 -2.29 -23.96
N THR A 4 -21.71 -1.14 -23.98
CA THR A 4 -21.13 0.17 -23.67
C THR A 4 -20.65 0.28 -22.22
N LEU A 5 -21.39 -0.32 -21.28
CA LEU A 5 -21.01 -0.35 -19.86
C LEU A 5 -19.75 -1.20 -19.64
N CYS A 6 -19.68 -2.37 -20.26
CA CYS A 6 -18.49 -3.23 -20.20
C CYS A 6 -17.26 -2.55 -20.80
N LEU A 7 -17.42 -1.86 -21.94
CA LEU A 7 -16.32 -1.15 -22.59
C LEU A 7 -15.79 0.01 -21.72
N ALA A 8 -16.69 0.78 -21.12
CA ALA A 8 -16.34 1.84 -20.18
C ALA A 8 -15.62 1.29 -18.93
N ALA A 9 -16.14 0.21 -18.34
CA ALA A 9 -15.53 -0.41 -17.17
C ALA A 9 -14.12 -0.96 -17.45
N THR A 10 -13.90 -1.59 -18.60
CA THR A 10 -12.59 -2.11 -19.00
C THR A 10 -11.58 -0.99 -19.21
N LEU A 11 -11.97 0.10 -19.89
CA LEU A 11 -11.10 1.27 -20.07
C LEU A 11 -10.72 1.90 -18.72
N LEU A 12 -11.68 2.01 -17.81
CA LEU A 12 -11.45 2.56 -16.47
C LEU A 12 -10.53 1.65 -15.64
N ALA A 13 -10.69 0.33 -15.74
CA ALA A 13 -9.79 -0.64 -15.10
C ALA A 13 -8.36 -0.54 -15.64
N ILE A 14 -8.18 -0.45 -16.97
CA ILE A 14 -6.86 -0.30 -17.60
C ILE A 14 -6.17 0.99 -17.13
N LEU A 15 -6.92 2.06 -16.88
CA LEU A 15 -6.36 3.32 -16.38
C LEU A 15 -6.04 3.27 -14.87
N THR A 16 -6.91 2.66 -14.07
CA THR A 16 -6.78 2.66 -12.60
C THR A 16 -5.76 1.66 -12.06
N ILE A 17 -5.61 0.49 -12.69
CA ILE A 17 -4.64 -0.53 -12.30
C ILE A 17 -3.19 0.00 -12.28
N PRO A 18 -2.65 0.62 -13.34
CA PRO A 18 -1.27 1.12 -13.34
C PRO A 18 -1.08 2.25 -12.32
N VAL A 19 -2.10 3.09 -12.10
CA VAL A 19 -2.06 4.14 -11.07
C VAL A 19 -1.97 3.52 -9.69
N LEU A 20 -2.74 2.48 -9.39
CA LEU A 20 -2.67 1.76 -8.11
C LEU A 20 -1.30 1.09 -7.90
N ILE A 21 -0.71 0.51 -8.96
CA ILE A 21 0.62 -0.09 -8.89
C ILE A 21 1.68 0.98 -8.61
N LEU A 22 1.62 2.13 -9.29
CA LEU A 22 2.52 3.25 -9.04
C LEU A 22 2.36 3.79 -7.61
N LEU A 23 1.13 3.93 -7.14
CA LEU A 23 0.84 4.38 -5.78
C LEU A 23 1.42 3.42 -4.73
N TRP A 24 1.33 2.11 -4.98
CA TRP A 24 1.92 1.10 -4.11
C TRP A 24 3.45 1.08 -4.19
N ALA A 25 4.03 1.24 -5.39
CA ALA A 25 5.48 1.28 -5.58
C ALA A 25 6.13 2.54 -4.99
N THR A 26 5.39 3.67 -5.00
CA THR A 26 5.81 4.94 -4.39
C THR A 26 5.40 5.07 -2.92
N GLU A 27 4.71 4.07 -2.37
CA GLU A 27 4.30 4.06 -0.98
C GLU A 27 5.53 4.21 -0.07
N SER A 28 5.51 5.24 0.78
CA SER A 28 6.63 5.51 1.66
C SER A 28 6.77 4.39 2.70
N LYS A 29 8.01 4.15 3.18
CA LYS A 29 8.24 3.17 4.25
C LYS A 29 7.37 3.48 5.47
N GLU A 30 7.09 4.75 5.76
CA GLU A 30 6.25 5.18 6.87
C GLU A 30 4.76 4.83 6.67
N GLN A 31 4.22 5.06 5.46
CA GLN A 31 2.85 4.66 5.13
C GLN A 31 2.66 3.15 5.28
N ARG A 32 3.63 2.38 4.79
CA ARG A 32 3.63 0.92 4.91
C ARG A 32 3.72 0.45 6.36
N ILE A 33 4.55 1.10 7.19
CA ILE A 33 4.62 0.85 8.65
C ILE A 33 3.27 1.13 9.30
N ARG A 34 2.61 2.25 8.98
CA ARG A 34 1.29 2.63 9.51
C ARG A 34 0.20 1.64 9.09
N ARG A 35 0.19 1.22 7.81
CA ARG A 35 -0.74 0.22 7.29
C ARG A 35 -0.58 -1.13 8.01
N TRP A 36 0.63 -1.66 8.09
CA TRP A 36 0.87 -2.93 8.79
C TRP A 36 0.58 -2.84 10.28
N ARG A 37 0.77 -1.67 10.89
CA ARG A 37 0.37 -1.46 12.29
C ARG A 37 -1.15 -1.46 12.45
N ALA A 38 -1.89 -0.88 11.51
CA ALA A 38 -3.36 -0.94 11.47
C ALA A 38 -3.87 -2.36 11.21
N ASP A 39 -3.15 -3.16 10.42
CA ASP A 39 -3.41 -4.58 10.18
C ASP A 39 -3.08 -5.48 11.40
N GLY A 40 -2.64 -4.89 12.53
CA GLY A 40 -2.36 -5.60 13.77
C GLY A 40 -0.93 -6.17 13.90
N MET A 41 -0.05 -5.92 12.92
CA MET A 41 1.33 -6.42 12.96
C MET A 41 2.13 -5.77 14.10
N THR A 42 2.94 -6.56 14.82
CA THR A 42 3.78 -6.05 15.91
C THR A 42 4.91 -5.18 15.35
N GLN A 43 5.36 -4.18 16.13
CA GLN A 43 6.48 -3.32 15.72
C GLN A 43 7.75 -4.12 15.41
N GLN A 44 7.97 -5.24 16.12
CA GLN A 44 9.11 -6.11 15.90
C GLN A 44 8.99 -6.85 14.55
N ALA A 45 7.83 -7.43 14.25
CA ALA A 45 7.61 -8.09 12.96
C ALA A 45 7.74 -7.12 11.77
N ILE A 46 7.27 -5.87 11.92
CA ILE A 46 7.46 -4.81 10.92
C ILE A 46 8.94 -4.50 10.74
N ALA A 47 9.69 -4.38 11.84
CA ALA A 47 11.12 -4.09 11.84
C ALA A 47 11.91 -5.19 11.12
N ASP A 48 11.65 -6.45 11.47
CA ASP A 48 12.28 -7.63 10.88
C ASP A 48 12.00 -7.71 9.36
N ARG A 49 10.75 -7.43 8.94
CA ARG A 49 10.33 -7.49 7.54
C ARG A 49 10.91 -6.36 6.68
N LEU A 50 11.22 -5.22 7.29
CA LEU A 50 11.83 -4.06 6.64
C LEU A 50 13.36 -4.04 6.75
N GLY A 51 13.96 -4.93 7.55
CA GLY A 51 15.38 -4.91 7.86
C GLY A 51 15.80 -3.65 8.61
N ILE A 52 14.92 -3.08 9.43
CA ILE A 52 15.19 -1.87 10.23
C ILE A 52 15.08 -2.17 11.72
N THR A 53 15.51 -1.24 12.57
CA THR A 53 15.38 -1.39 14.02
C THR A 53 13.95 -1.09 14.49
N ARG A 54 13.55 -1.70 15.61
CA ARG A 54 12.27 -1.39 16.28
C ARG A 54 12.14 0.11 16.62
N TYR A 55 13.25 0.76 16.95
CA TYR A 55 13.26 2.20 17.21
C TYR A 55 12.86 3.02 15.96
N ALA A 56 13.35 2.65 14.78
CA ALA A 56 12.96 3.30 13.53
C ALA A 56 11.46 3.15 13.25
N VAL A 57 10.89 1.96 13.52
CA VAL A 57 9.43 1.73 13.44
C VAL A 57 8.67 2.62 14.43
N ARG A 58 9.14 2.71 15.68
CA ARG A 58 8.53 3.60 16.68
C ARG A 58 8.57 5.06 16.25
N ARG A 59 9.68 5.52 15.68
CA ARG A 59 9.82 6.91 15.19
C ARG A 59 8.87 7.22 14.03
N ALA A 60 8.61 6.26 13.14
CA ALA A 60 7.66 6.43 12.03
C ALA A 60 6.18 6.44 12.48
N LEU A 61 5.90 5.88 13.66
CA LEU A 61 4.57 5.82 14.28
C LEU A 61 4.30 6.96 15.27
N ALA A 62 5.35 7.66 15.72
CA ALA A 62 5.22 8.89 16.50
C ALA A 62 4.66 10.03 15.64
#